data_AF-A0A2K6BA91-F1
#
_entry.id   AF-A0A2K6BA91-F1
#
_cell.length_a   1.000
_cell.length_b   1.000
_cell.length_c   1.000
_cell.angle_alpha   90.00
_cell.angle_beta   90.00
_cell.angle_gamma   90.00
#
_symmetry.space_group_name_H-M   'P 1'
#
loop_
_entity.id
_entity.type
_entity.pdbx_description
1 polymer ?
#
loop_
_entity_poly.entity_id
_entity_poly.type
_entity_poly.pdbx_seq_one_letter_code
_entity_poly.pdbx_strand_id
1 'polypeptide(L)'
;MADLRIEGEREPLLGDTPGSREWDILETDEHYKSRWRSIRILYLTMFLSSVGFSIVILSIWPYLQKIDQTADTRFLGWVIASYSLGQMVASPIFGLWSNYRPRKEPLVVSIFISVAANCLYAYVHIPASHNKYYMLVARGLLGIGAGNVAVVRSYTAGATSLQERTSSMANISMCQALGFILGPVFQTCFAFIGEKGVTWDVIKLRINMYTTPVLLSAFLGILNIILILAILREHRVDDSGRQCKNINFEEASTDEIEVPQGNIDQVAVVAINVLFFVALFIFAVFETIIAPLTMDMYAWTQEQAVLYNGIILAALGVEAVVIFVGVKLLSKKIGERAILLGGLIVVWVGFFILLPWGNQFPKIQWEDLHNNSIPNTTFGEIIIGLWKSPMEDDNERPTGCSIEQAWCLYTPVIHLAQFLTSVVLIGVGYPVCNLMSYTLYSKVLGPKPQGVYMGWLTASGSGARILGPMFISQVYAHWGPRWAFSLMCGIVVLTITLLGVVYRRLIALSVRYGRIQE
;
A
#
# COMPACT_ATOMS: atom_id res chain seq x y z
N MET A 1 18.66 34.24 47.86
CA MET A 1 17.79 33.06 47.70
C MET A 1 18.12 32.49 46.33
N ALA A 2 19.17 31.67 46.18
CA ALA A 2 19.24 30.22 46.49
C ALA A 2 18.30 29.41 45.56
N ASP A 3 18.68 28.36 44.84
CA ASP A 3 19.96 27.66 44.60
C ASP A 3 19.72 26.62 43.46
N LEU A 4 20.81 26.02 42.94
CA LEU A 4 20.91 24.72 42.23
C LEU A 4 20.51 24.59 40.75
N ARG A 5 21.47 24.93 39.87
CA ARG A 5 21.68 24.24 38.57
C ARG A 5 22.95 23.41 38.72
N ILE A 6 22.82 22.08 38.71
CA ILE A 6 23.96 21.16 38.75
C ILE A 6 24.57 21.09 37.35
N GLU A 7 25.76 21.63 37.22
CA GLU A 7 26.72 21.38 36.14
C GLU A 7 27.22 19.93 36.21
N GLY A 8 27.41 19.36 35.02
CA GLY A 8 27.98 18.03 34.83
C GLY A 8 28.52 17.90 33.42
N GLU A 9 29.31 18.88 32.98
CA GLU A 9 30.29 18.68 31.92
C GLU A 9 31.35 17.70 32.45
N ARG A 10 31.37 16.49 31.93
CA ARG A 10 32.57 15.65 31.97
C ARG A 10 33.27 15.79 30.64
N GLU A 11 34.35 16.56 30.65
CA GLU A 11 35.42 16.51 29.66
C GLU A 11 35.84 15.05 29.42
N PRO A 12 36.11 14.64 28.17
CA PRO A 12 36.72 13.36 27.91
C PRO A 12 38.21 13.44 28.29
N LEU A 13 38.60 12.57 29.23
CA LEU A 13 39.98 12.30 29.60
C LEU A 13 40.81 11.98 28.35
N LEU A 14 41.68 12.93 27.97
CA LEU A 14 42.81 12.70 27.09
C LEU A 14 43.79 11.75 27.80
N GLY A 15 43.66 10.46 27.49
CA GLY A 15 44.69 9.46 27.75
C GLY A 15 45.43 9.16 26.45
N ASP A 16 46.62 9.75 26.29
CA ASP A 16 47.56 9.37 25.23
C ASP A 16 47.92 7.88 25.37
N THR A 17 47.28 7.04 24.57
CA THR A 17 47.71 5.67 24.32
C THR A 17 48.05 5.54 22.84
N PRO A 18 49.33 5.34 22.48
CA PRO A 18 49.71 5.12 21.09
C PRO A 18 49.26 3.72 20.69
N GLY A 19 48.07 3.62 20.09
CA GLY A 19 47.48 2.36 19.63
C GLY A 19 45.94 2.30 19.56
N SER A 20 45.21 3.37 19.90
CA SER A 20 43.75 3.39 19.76
C SER A 20 43.35 3.57 18.29
N ARG A 21 43.21 2.43 17.62
CA ARG A 21 42.39 2.17 16.43
C ARG A 21 41.40 3.30 16.10
N GLU A 22 41.55 3.87 14.91
CA GLU A 22 40.74 4.87 14.20
C GLU A 22 39.24 4.51 14.01
N TRP A 23 38.74 3.50 14.73
CA TRP A 23 37.44 2.83 14.53
C TRP A 23 36.32 3.34 15.47
N ASP A 24 36.61 4.33 16.31
CA ASP A 24 35.64 4.94 17.24
C ASP A 24 35.05 6.26 16.74
N ILE A 25 35.21 6.58 15.45
CA ILE A 25 34.60 7.77 14.86
C ILE A 25 33.09 7.54 14.71
N LEU A 26 32.33 8.03 15.70
CA LEU A 26 30.91 8.37 15.56
C LEU A 26 30.74 9.25 14.30
N GLU A 27 29.76 8.94 13.46
CA GLU A 27 29.40 9.70 12.24
C GLU A 27 29.52 11.22 12.45
N THR A 28 30.27 11.94 11.59
CA THR A 28 30.40 13.40 11.72
C THR A 28 29.05 14.09 11.50
N ASP A 29 28.82 15.24 12.15
CA ASP A 29 27.54 15.96 12.07
C ASP A 29 27.19 16.38 10.62
N GLU A 30 28.18 16.69 9.79
CA GLU A 30 27.97 16.97 8.36
C GLU A 30 27.50 15.74 7.58
N HIS A 31 28.12 14.58 7.83
CA HIS A 31 27.70 13.31 7.22
C HIS A 31 26.29 12.92 7.66
N TYR A 32 25.99 13.03 8.96
CA TYR A 32 24.66 12.80 9.50
C TYR A 32 23.60 13.71 8.83
N LYS A 33 23.87 15.02 8.74
CA LYS A 33 22.97 15.98 8.07
C LYS A 33 22.77 15.65 6.60
N SER A 34 23.83 15.28 5.88
CA SER A 34 23.78 14.88 4.46
C SER A 34 22.96 13.60 4.24
N ARG A 35 23.17 12.59 5.10
CA ARG A 35 22.45 11.32 5.11
C ARG A 35 20.95 11.53 5.32
N TRP A 36 20.58 12.29 6.34
CA TRP A 36 19.17 12.54 6.65
C TRP A 36 18.47 13.45 5.64
N ARG A 37 19.17 14.38 4.99
CA ARG A 37 18.64 15.12 3.83
C ARG A 37 18.28 14.15 2.70
N SER A 38 19.16 13.20 2.40
CA SER A 38 18.93 12.17 1.38
C SER A 38 17.73 11.27 1.74
N ILE A 39 17.67 10.78 2.98
CA ILE A 39 16.56 9.94 3.45
C ILE A 39 15.21 10.66 3.37
N ARG A 40 15.14 11.95 3.77
CA ARG A 40 13.89 12.73 3.74
C ARG A 40 13.38 12.96 2.31
N ILE A 41 14.26 13.09 1.32
CA ILE A 41 13.85 13.16 -0.08
C ILE A 41 13.24 11.86 -0.54
N LEU A 42 13.79 10.72 -0.11
CA LEU A 42 13.20 9.43 -0.44
C LEU A 42 11.84 9.21 0.24
N TYR A 43 11.59 9.82 1.42
CA TYR A 43 10.25 9.87 2.00
C TYR A 43 9.28 10.64 1.10
N LEU A 44 9.70 11.80 0.59
CA LEU A 44 8.92 12.57 -0.39
C LEU A 44 8.69 11.77 -1.68
N THR A 45 9.72 11.11 -2.22
CA THR A 45 9.60 10.25 -3.40
C THR A 45 8.57 9.15 -3.20
N MET A 46 8.57 8.50 -2.03
CA MET A 46 7.56 7.47 -1.70
C MET A 46 6.15 8.07 -1.62
N PHE A 47 5.99 9.22 -0.98
CA PHE A 47 4.73 9.95 -0.89
C PHE A 47 4.18 10.28 -2.29
N LEU A 48 4.98 10.93 -3.14
CA LEU A 48 4.58 11.34 -4.49
C LEU A 48 4.24 10.14 -5.38
N SER A 49 5.00 9.05 -5.29
CA SER A 49 4.72 7.82 -6.04
C SER A 49 3.39 7.18 -5.59
N SER A 50 3.07 7.28 -4.30
CA SER A 50 1.82 6.73 -3.73
C SER A 50 0.61 7.59 -4.09
N VAL A 51 0.75 8.93 -4.12
CA VAL A 51 -0.26 9.84 -4.66
C VAL A 51 -0.53 9.53 -6.13
N GLY A 52 0.52 9.41 -6.95
CA GLY A 52 0.38 9.12 -8.38
C GLY A 52 -0.33 7.79 -8.69
N PHE A 53 -0.15 6.77 -7.85
CA PHE A 53 -0.93 5.53 -7.94
C PHE A 53 -2.41 5.76 -7.62
N SER A 54 -2.71 6.45 -6.52
CA SER A 54 -4.07 6.49 -5.97
C SER A 54 -4.97 7.55 -6.58
N ILE A 55 -4.40 8.61 -7.17
CA ILE A 55 -5.16 9.76 -7.70
C ILE A 55 -6.12 9.35 -8.84
N VAL A 56 -5.78 8.34 -9.63
CA VAL A 56 -6.58 7.92 -10.79
C VAL A 56 -7.67 6.91 -10.43
N ILE A 57 -7.60 6.26 -9.27
CA ILE A 57 -8.40 5.06 -8.95
C ILE A 57 -9.90 5.33 -9.03
N LEU A 58 -10.38 6.46 -8.49
CA LEU A 58 -11.81 6.77 -8.48
C LEU A 58 -12.36 7.18 -9.85
N SER A 59 -11.52 7.70 -10.74
CA SER A 59 -11.94 8.31 -12.00
C SER A 59 -11.70 7.43 -13.22
N ILE A 60 -10.97 6.32 -13.05
CA ILE A 60 -10.58 5.44 -14.16
C ILE A 60 -11.78 4.80 -14.85
N TRP A 61 -12.79 4.33 -14.10
CA TRP A 61 -13.99 3.72 -14.67
C TRP A 61 -14.83 4.70 -15.50
N PRO A 62 -15.27 5.85 -14.94
CA PRO A 62 -16.02 6.83 -15.72
C PRO A 62 -15.21 7.38 -16.91
N TYR A 63 -13.88 7.53 -16.77
CA TYR A 63 -13.05 7.94 -17.89
C TYR A 63 -12.97 6.87 -18.99
N LEU A 64 -12.82 5.60 -18.61
CA LEU A 64 -12.78 4.46 -19.53
C LEU A 64 -14.08 4.37 -20.35
N GLN A 65 -15.24 4.48 -19.69
CA GLN A 65 -16.55 4.50 -20.36
C GLN A 65 -16.70 5.64 -21.35
N LYS A 66 -16.07 6.80 -21.07
CA LYS A 66 -16.12 7.97 -21.93
C LYS A 66 -15.24 7.84 -23.17
N ILE A 67 -14.08 7.20 -23.06
CA ILE A 67 -13.16 7.02 -24.19
C ILE A 67 -13.50 5.82 -25.07
N ASP A 68 -14.16 4.80 -24.50
CA ASP A 68 -14.54 3.57 -25.18
C ASP A 68 -15.73 2.90 -24.46
N GLN A 69 -16.93 3.06 -25.03
CA GLN A 69 -18.17 2.49 -24.48
C GLN A 69 -18.21 0.95 -24.57
N THR A 70 -17.31 0.32 -25.33
CA THR A 70 -17.23 -1.15 -25.42
C THR A 70 -16.46 -1.78 -24.26
N ALA A 71 -15.91 -0.97 -23.36
CA ALA A 71 -15.17 -1.45 -22.21
C ALA A 71 -16.13 -1.99 -21.13
N ASP A 72 -15.87 -3.19 -20.64
CA ASP A 72 -16.63 -3.84 -19.58
C ASP A 72 -15.86 -3.81 -18.24
N THR A 73 -16.53 -4.24 -17.17
CA THR A 73 -15.94 -4.31 -15.82
C THR A 73 -14.75 -5.29 -15.75
N ARG A 74 -14.72 -6.31 -16.62
CA ARG A 74 -13.59 -7.25 -16.73
C ARG A 74 -12.35 -6.54 -17.27
N PHE A 75 -12.51 -5.71 -18.30
CA PHE A 75 -11.40 -4.91 -18.85
C PHE A 75 -10.89 -3.88 -17.83
N LEU A 76 -11.79 -3.23 -17.06
CA LEU A 76 -11.38 -2.39 -15.94
C LEU A 76 -10.48 -3.16 -14.96
N GLY A 77 -10.84 -4.40 -14.63
CA GLY A 77 -10.02 -5.29 -13.81
C GLY A 77 -8.59 -5.48 -14.35
N TRP A 78 -8.45 -5.69 -15.66
CA TRP A 78 -7.14 -5.75 -16.33
C TRP A 78 -6.37 -4.43 -16.28
N VAL A 79 -7.04 -3.30 -16.43
CA VAL A 79 -6.42 -1.97 -16.34
C VAL A 79 -5.90 -1.69 -14.93
N ILE A 80 -6.63 -2.11 -13.88
CA ILE A 80 -6.18 -2.00 -12.49
C ILE A 80 -5.01 -2.96 -12.23
N ALA A 81 -5.12 -4.21 -12.68
CA ALA A 81 -4.09 -5.23 -12.50
C ALA A 81 -2.79 -4.93 -13.26
N SER A 82 -2.84 -4.25 -14.40
CA SER A 82 -1.65 -3.96 -15.22
C SER A 82 -0.61 -3.13 -14.46
N TYR A 83 -1.04 -2.23 -13.57
CA TYR A 83 -0.14 -1.50 -12.69
C TYR A 83 0.63 -2.45 -11.76
N SER A 84 -0.08 -3.35 -11.08
CA SER A 84 0.54 -4.32 -10.17
C SER A 84 1.44 -5.30 -10.93
N LEU A 85 1.06 -5.72 -12.14
CA LEU A 85 1.90 -6.57 -12.99
C LEU A 85 3.20 -5.85 -13.40
N GLY A 86 3.10 -4.59 -13.83
CA GLY A 86 4.26 -3.77 -14.16
C GLY A 86 5.21 -3.62 -12.97
N GLN A 87 4.67 -3.33 -11.78
CA GLN A 87 5.47 -3.21 -10.56
C GLN A 87 6.10 -4.54 -10.14
N MET A 88 5.38 -5.65 -10.28
CA MET A 88 5.87 -6.99 -9.95
C MET A 88 7.11 -7.36 -10.75
N VAL A 89 7.12 -7.07 -12.05
CA VAL A 89 8.25 -7.35 -12.93
C VAL A 89 9.38 -6.35 -12.73
N ALA A 90 9.06 -5.05 -12.58
CA ALA A 90 10.06 -4.00 -12.50
C ALA A 90 10.81 -3.96 -11.15
N SER A 91 10.16 -4.34 -10.05
CA SER A 91 10.76 -4.22 -8.70
C SER A 91 12.05 -5.01 -8.52
N PRO A 92 12.16 -6.30 -8.93
CA PRO A 92 13.42 -7.03 -8.89
C PRO A 92 14.49 -6.47 -9.83
N ILE A 93 14.09 -5.96 -11.01
CA ILE A 93 15.01 -5.39 -12.00
C ILE A 93 15.65 -4.10 -11.49
N PHE A 94 14.84 -3.15 -11.02
CA PHE A 94 15.35 -1.92 -10.40
C PHE A 94 16.10 -2.21 -9.10
N GLY A 95 15.66 -3.20 -8.33
CA GLY A 95 16.37 -3.69 -7.16
C GLY A 95 17.78 -4.20 -7.49
N LEU A 96 17.91 -5.03 -8.53
CA LEU A 96 19.20 -5.53 -9.03
C LEU A 96 20.09 -4.40 -9.52
N TRP A 97 19.55 -3.49 -10.32
CA TRP A 97 20.28 -2.32 -10.81
C TRP A 97 20.83 -1.48 -9.64
N SER A 98 20.02 -1.27 -8.60
CA SER A 98 20.40 -0.52 -7.41
C SER A 98 21.51 -1.15 -6.56
N ASN A 99 21.81 -2.44 -6.78
CA ASN A 99 22.91 -3.13 -6.10
C ASN A 99 24.26 -2.85 -6.76
N TYR A 100 24.30 -2.76 -8.09
CA TYR A 100 25.53 -2.63 -8.87
C TYR A 100 25.86 -1.19 -9.27
N ARG A 101 24.88 -0.28 -9.26
CA ARG A 101 25.03 1.12 -9.65
C ARG A 101 24.53 2.07 -8.55
N PRO A 102 24.94 3.35 -8.57
CA PRO A 102 24.41 4.36 -7.65
C PRO A 102 22.89 4.39 -7.71
N ARG A 103 22.22 4.39 -6.55
CA ARG A 103 20.76 4.21 -6.45
C ARG A 103 19.97 5.37 -7.09
N LYS A 104 20.66 6.50 -7.30
CA LYS A 104 20.19 7.66 -8.06
C LYS A 104 19.77 7.32 -9.50
N GLU A 105 20.53 6.49 -10.21
CA GLU A 105 20.26 6.12 -11.60
C GLU A 105 18.90 5.39 -11.75
N PRO A 106 18.66 4.24 -11.08
CA PRO A 106 17.39 3.53 -11.20
C PRO A 106 16.20 4.37 -10.68
N LEU A 107 16.38 5.23 -9.67
CA LEU A 107 15.32 6.13 -9.19
C LEU A 107 14.91 7.18 -10.23
N VAL A 108 15.86 7.82 -10.90
CA VAL A 108 15.55 8.83 -11.93
C VAL A 108 14.86 8.18 -13.12
N VAL A 109 15.36 7.03 -13.59
CA VAL A 109 14.80 6.31 -14.73
C VAL A 109 13.38 5.84 -14.45
N SER A 110 13.14 5.26 -13.28
CA SER A 110 11.80 4.80 -12.88
C SER A 110 10.79 5.95 -12.78
N ILE A 111 11.16 7.10 -12.20
CA ILE A 111 10.28 8.27 -12.14
C ILE A 111 10.07 8.88 -13.54
N PHE A 112 11.09 8.88 -14.39
CA PHE A 112 10.95 9.32 -15.78
C PHE A 112 9.93 8.46 -16.54
N ILE A 113 9.96 7.13 -16.36
CA ILE A 113 8.96 6.21 -16.91
C ILE A 113 7.57 6.55 -16.36
N SER A 114 7.42 6.85 -15.06
CA SER A 114 6.15 7.29 -14.48
C SER A 114 5.63 8.59 -15.09
N VAL A 115 6.50 9.58 -15.33
CA VAL A 115 6.14 10.85 -15.98
C VAL A 115 5.67 10.58 -17.42
N ALA A 116 6.43 9.80 -18.19
CA ALA A 116 6.05 9.43 -19.55
C ALA A 116 4.71 8.66 -19.60
N ALA A 117 4.48 7.76 -18.64
CA ALA A 117 3.23 7.02 -18.51
C ALA A 117 2.03 7.93 -18.19
N ASN A 118 2.21 8.91 -17.31
CA ASN A 118 1.17 9.90 -17.00
C ASN A 118 0.87 10.81 -18.20
N CYS A 119 1.89 11.23 -18.96
CA CYS A 119 1.70 11.94 -20.21
C CYS A 119 0.92 11.08 -21.22
N LEU A 120 1.29 9.80 -21.38
CA LEU A 120 0.56 8.88 -22.25
C LEU A 120 -0.90 8.75 -21.82
N TYR A 121 -1.17 8.61 -20.52
CA TYR A 121 -2.53 8.57 -19.97
C TYR A 121 -3.34 9.83 -20.32
N ALA A 122 -2.72 11.02 -20.22
CA ALA A 122 -3.37 12.28 -20.56
C ALA A 122 -3.71 12.41 -22.05
N TYR A 123 -3.07 11.63 -22.92
CA TYR A 123 -3.28 11.63 -24.37
C TYR A 123 -4.08 10.43 -24.90
N VAL A 124 -4.65 9.61 -24.02
CA VAL A 124 -5.44 8.41 -24.41
C VAL A 124 -6.64 8.75 -25.30
N HIS A 125 -7.15 10.00 -25.28
CA HIS A 125 -8.26 10.44 -26.13
C HIS A 125 -7.86 10.78 -27.58
N ILE A 126 -6.57 10.84 -27.92
CA ILE A 126 -6.12 11.26 -29.27
C ILE A 126 -6.26 10.14 -30.32
N PRO A 127 -5.84 8.88 -30.06
CA PRO A 127 -5.99 7.83 -31.05
C PRO A 127 -7.45 7.65 -31.47
N ALA A 128 -7.67 7.40 -32.76
CA ALA A 128 -9.03 7.26 -33.31
C ALA A 128 -9.67 5.90 -32.99
N SER A 129 -8.89 4.90 -32.60
CA SER A 129 -9.36 3.56 -32.26
C SER A 129 -8.53 2.93 -31.15
N HIS A 130 -9.11 1.95 -30.44
CA HIS A 130 -8.44 1.13 -29.42
C HIS A 130 -7.98 1.87 -28.15
N ASN A 131 -8.66 2.97 -27.79
CA ASN A 131 -8.31 3.85 -26.66
C ASN A 131 -8.17 3.11 -25.32
N LYS A 132 -9.03 2.10 -25.07
CA LYS A 132 -8.96 1.29 -23.85
C LYS A 132 -7.60 0.57 -23.66
N TYR A 133 -6.95 0.16 -24.75
CA TYR A 133 -5.63 -0.49 -24.68
C TYR A 133 -4.50 0.51 -24.38
N TYR A 134 -4.59 1.75 -24.88
CA TYR A 134 -3.63 2.80 -24.52
C TYR A 134 -3.69 3.15 -23.03
N MET A 135 -4.89 3.18 -22.44
CA MET A 135 -5.05 3.30 -20.98
C MET A 135 -4.39 2.13 -20.24
N LEU A 136 -4.63 0.90 -20.69
CA LEU A 136 -4.02 -0.30 -20.10
C LEU A 136 -2.49 -0.25 -20.13
N VAL A 137 -1.90 0.14 -21.26
CA VAL A 137 -0.45 0.31 -21.43
C VAL A 137 0.07 1.45 -20.55
N ALA A 138 -0.59 2.60 -20.50
CA ALA A 138 -0.19 3.72 -19.64
C ALA A 138 -0.17 3.31 -18.16
N ARG A 139 -1.18 2.56 -17.70
CA ARG A 139 -1.23 2.05 -16.32
C ARG A 139 -0.15 1.02 -16.04
N GLY A 140 0.16 0.15 -17.01
CA GLY A 140 1.26 -0.81 -16.93
C GLY A 140 2.63 -0.14 -16.84
N LEU A 141 2.90 0.86 -17.69
CA LEU A 141 4.14 1.66 -17.64
C LEU A 141 4.27 2.41 -16.32
N LEU A 142 3.17 2.98 -15.80
CA LEU A 142 3.18 3.62 -14.49
C LEU A 142 3.53 2.60 -13.38
N GLY A 143 3.06 1.36 -13.51
CA GLY A 143 3.44 0.23 -12.65
C GLY A 143 4.92 -0.10 -12.71
N ILE A 144 5.51 -0.11 -13.91
CA ILE A 144 6.96 -0.30 -14.09
C ILE A 144 7.74 0.80 -13.36
N GLY A 145 7.31 2.06 -13.48
CA GLY A 145 7.90 3.17 -12.75
C GLY A 145 7.76 3.06 -11.21
N ALA A 146 6.72 2.38 -10.72
CA ALA A 146 6.54 2.08 -9.30
C ALA A 146 7.53 1.03 -8.73
N GLY A 147 8.42 0.46 -9.57
CA GLY A 147 9.56 -0.32 -9.10
C GLY A 147 10.55 0.50 -8.24
N ASN A 148 10.47 1.83 -8.29
CA ASN A 148 11.25 2.74 -7.45
C ASN A 148 11.08 2.49 -5.93
N VAL A 149 9.92 1.96 -5.53
CA VAL A 149 9.58 1.60 -4.15
C VAL A 149 10.61 0.63 -3.55
N ALA A 150 11.06 -0.37 -4.32
CA ALA A 150 12.06 -1.33 -3.88
C ALA A 150 13.43 -0.66 -3.66
N VAL A 151 13.80 0.28 -4.54
CA VAL A 151 15.06 1.02 -4.47
C VAL A 151 15.09 1.96 -3.27
N VAL A 152 13.98 2.68 -3.02
CA VAL A 152 13.83 3.56 -1.83
C VAL A 152 14.05 2.76 -0.54
N ARG A 153 13.38 1.61 -0.40
CA ARG A 153 13.51 0.77 0.80
C ARG A 153 14.91 0.21 0.95
N SER A 154 15.52 -0.25 -0.14
CA SER A 154 16.91 -0.74 -0.15
C SER A 154 17.91 0.35 0.25
N TYR A 155 17.75 1.57 -0.27
CA TYR A 155 18.58 2.71 0.13
C TYR A 155 18.43 2.98 1.63
N THR A 156 17.21 3.16 2.10
CA THR A 156 16.97 3.54 3.50
C THR A 156 17.43 2.45 4.46
N ALA A 157 17.25 1.17 4.13
CA ALA A 157 17.79 0.07 4.93
C ALA A 157 19.32 0.13 5.05
N GLY A 158 20.02 0.43 3.95
CA GLY A 158 21.48 0.53 3.92
C GLY A 158 22.05 1.85 4.44
N ALA A 159 21.22 2.90 4.57
CA ALA A 159 21.61 4.21 5.08
C ALA A 159 21.16 4.45 6.54
N THR A 160 20.69 3.41 7.24
CA THR A 160 20.23 3.50 8.63
C THR A 160 20.86 2.43 9.49
N SER A 161 21.21 2.78 10.72
CA SER A 161 21.68 1.84 11.72
C SER A 161 20.55 0.90 12.19
N LEU A 162 20.88 -0.16 12.90
CA LEU A 162 19.90 -1.11 13.41
C LEU A 162 18.83 -0.45 14.31
N GLN A 163 19.23 0.57 15.08
CA GLN A 163 18.36 1.32 15.99
C GLN A 163 17.44 2.31 15.25
N GLU A 164 17.94 2.91 14.15
CA GLU A 164 17.18 3.87 13.34
C GLU A 164 16.22 3.17 12.36
N ARG A 165 16.54 1.93 11.95
CA ARG A 165 15.91 1.22 10.84
C ARG A 165 14.40 1.16 10.92
N THR A 166 13.88 0.76 12.08
CA THR A 166 12.44 0.61 12.32
C THR A 166 11.71 1.94 12.25
N SER A 167 12.30 2.99 12.81
CA SER A 167 11.73 4.34 12.76
C SER A 167 11.70 4.88 11.33
N SER A 168 12.78 4.67 10.58
CA SER A 168 12.87 5.11 9.19
C SER A 168 11.93 4.34 8.25
N MET A 169 11.80 3.02 8.41
CA MET A 169 10.82 2.22 7.68
C MET A 169 9.37 2.59 8.03
N ALA A 170 9.11 2.96 9.29
CA ALA A 170 7.81 3.47 9.72
C ALA A 170 7.48 4.82 9.06
N ASN A 171 8.46 5.73 8.95
CA ASN A 171 8.29 7.00 8.24
C ASN A 171 8.00 6.80 6.74
N ILE A 172 8.71 5.88 6.07
CA ILE A 172 8.43 5.51 4.67
C ILE A 172 6.98 5.03 4.52
N SER A 173 6.56 4.12 5.40
CA SER A 173 5.22 3.52 5.35
C SER A 173 4.13 4.56 5.63
N MET A 174 4.39 5.50 6.54
CA MET A 174 3.51 6.63 6.83
C MET A 174 3.37 7.56 5.63
N CYS A 175 4.48 7.94 4.99
CA CYS A 175 4.45 8.74 3.76
C CYS A 175 3.71 8.02 2.63
N GLN A 176 3.88 6.72 2.49
CA GLN A 176 3.14 5.91 1.53
C GLN A 176 1.64 5.90 1.81
N ALA A 177 1.23 5.65 3.07
CA ALA A 177 -0.18 5.65 3.46
C ALA A 177 -0.83 7.03 3.27
N LEU A 178 -0.16 8.12 3.66
CA LEU A 178 -0.63 9.48 3.41
C LEU A 178 -0.83 9.75 1.92
N GLY A 179 0.05 9.25 1.06
CA GLY A 179 -0.10 9.40 -0.38
C GLY A 179 -1.32 8.65 -0.93
N PHE A 180 -1.60 7.45 -0.43
CA PHE A 180 -2.81 6.70 -0.79
C PHE A 180 -4.10 7.39 -0.31
N ILE A 181 -4.09 8.00 0.87
CA ILE A 181 -5.26 8.74 1.41
C ILE A 181 -5.49 10.04 0.64
N LEU A 182 -4.43 10.79 0.37
CA LEU A 182 -4.55 12.11 -0.27
C LEU A 182 -4.79 12.02 -1.79
N GLY A 183 -4.44 10.93 -2.46
CA GLY A 183 -4.69 10.75 -3.89
C GLY A 183 -6.15 10.97 -4.28
N PRO A 184 -7.12 10.21 -3.72
CA PRO A 184 -8.54 10.42 -3.97
C PRO A 184 -9.04 11.82 -3.61
N VAL A 185 -8.51 12.42 -2.55
CA VAL A 185 -8.85 13.80 -2.16
C VAL A 185 -8.45 14.79 -3.24
N PHE A 186 -7.23 14.69 -3.78
CA PHE A 186 -6.79 15.51 -4.90
C PHE A 186 -7.67 15.30 -6.14
N GLN A 187 -8.04 14.05 -6.45
CA GLN A 187 -8.95 13.74 -7.55
C GLN A 187 -10.30 14.45 -7.41
N THR A 188 -10.91 14.40 -6.22
CA THR A 188 -12.19 15.06 -5.94
C THR A 188 -12.09 16.58 -6.07
N CYS A 189 -10.99 17.19 -5.63
CA CYS A 189 -10.75 18.63 -5.84
C CYS A 189 -10.72 19.00 -7.34
N PHE A 190 -10.26 18.11 -8.22
CA PHE A 190 -10.28 18.35 -9.66
C PHE A 190 -11.63 18.11 -10.33
N ALA A 191 -12.60 17.52 -9.62
CA ALA A 191 -13.97 17.39 -10.12
C ALA A 191 -14.61 18.77 -10.37
N PHE A 192 -14.21 19.81 -9.63
CA PHE A 192 -14.71 21.19 -9.81
C PHE A 192 -14.35 21.82 -11.17
N ILE A 193 -13.33 21.30 -11.88
CA ILE A 193 -12.98 21.74 -13.25
C ILE A 193 -14.06 21.34 -14.25
N GLY A 194 -14.82 20.29 -13.93
CA GLY A 194 -15.87 19.75 -14.78
C GLY A 194 -15.34 18.89 -15.93
N GLU A 195 -16.28 18.27 -16.64
CA GLU A 195 -15.98 17.27 -17.66
C GLU A 195 -15.55 17.86 -19.00
N LYS A 196 -16.07 19.04 -19.34
CA LYS A 196 -15.78 19.73 -20.61
C LYS A 196 -14.37 20.31 -20.58
N GLY A 197 -13.94 20.80 -19.42
CA GLY A 197 -12.58 21.29 -19.22
C GLY A 197 -12.17 22.39 -20.21
N VAL A 198 -10.85 22.53 -20.42
CA VAL A 198 -10.27 23.44 -21.41
C VAL A 198 -9.46 22.61 -22.41
N THR A 199 -9.72 22.80 -23.70
CA THR A 199 -9.00 22.11 -24.79
C THR A 199 -8.03 23.07 -25.45
N TRP A 200 -6.75 22.69 -25.50
CA TRP A 200 -5.70 23.45 -26.17
C TRP A 200 -5.44 22.80 -27.53
N ASP A 201 -5.99 23.38 -28.60
CA ASP A 201 -5.98 22.77 -29.94
C ASP A 201 -4.56 22.65 -30.55
N VAL A 202 -3.64 23.55 -30.17
CA VAL A 202 -2.24 23.53 -30.66
C VAL A 202 -1.49 22.26 -30.23
N ILE A 203 -1.77 21.76 -29.01
CA ILE A 203 -1.08 20.59 -28.42
C ILE A 203 -2.02 19.38 -28.34
N LYS A 204 -3.28 19.52 -28.81
CA LYS A 204 -4.37 18.54 -28.65
C LYS A 204 -4.56 18.04 -27.21
N LEU A 205 -4.15 18.84 -26.23
CA LEU A 205 -4.26 18.52 -24.81
C LEU A 205 -5.64 18.93 -24.30
N ARG A 206 -6.38 17.97 -23.73
CA ARG A 206 -7.64 18.24 -23.04
C ARG A 206 -7.38 18.25 -21.55
N ILE A 207 -7.55 19.39 -20.90
CA ILE A 207 -7.43 19.53 -19.43
C ILE A 207 -8.84 19.44 -18.87
N ASN A 208 -9.18 18.29 -18.29
CA ASN A 208 -10.49 18.04 -17.65
C ASN A 208 -10.29 17.35 -16.30
N MET A 209 -11.39 17.03 -15.61
CA MET A 209 -11.31 16.32 -14.31
C MET A 209 -10.57 14.97 -14.33
N TYR A 210 -10.42 14.34 -15.50
CA TYR A 210 -9.79 13.03 -15.68
C TYR A 210 -8.28 13.13 -16.01
N THR A 211 -7.88 14.16 -16.76
CA THR A 211 -6.49 14.35 -17.23
C THR A 211 -5.68 15.29 -16.35
N THR A 212 -6.30 16.31 -15.73
CA THR A 212 -5.61 17.23 -14.80
C THR A 212 -4.86 16.52 -13.66
N PRO A 213 -5.45 15.50 -13.01
CA PRO A 213 -4.79 14.79 -11.91
C PRO A 213 -3.51 14.07 -12.35
N VAL A 214 -3.50 13.44 -13.52
CA VAL A 214 -2.29 12.79 -14.05
C VAL A 214 -1.24 13.79 -14.52
N LEU A 215 -1.65 14.95 -15.05
CA LEU A 215 -0.74 16.04 -15.40
C LEU A 215 -0.07 16.63 -14.15
N LEU A 216 -0.82 16.80 -13.05
CA LEU A 216 -0.24 17.16 -11.76
C LEU A 216 0.78 16.10 -11.31
N SER A 217 0.44 14.82 -11.40
CA SER A 217 1.36 13.74 -11.05
C SER A 217 2.62 13.74 -11.91
N ALA A 218 2.52 14.07 -13.21
CA ALA A 218 3.66 14.22 -14.11
C ALA A 218 4.56 15.40 -13.69
N PHE A 219 3.96 16.56 -13.40
CA PHE A 219 4.68 17.74 -12.90
C PHE A 219 5.42 17.46 -11.58
N LEU A 220 4.73 16.84 -10.61
CA LEU A 220 5.34 16.45 -9.33
C LEU A 220 6.46 15.41 -9.53
N GLY A 221 6.33 14.52 -10.53
CA GLY A 221 7.38 13.59 -10.93
C GLY A 221 8.64 14.28 -11.46
N ILE A 222 8.48 15.30 -12.31
CA ILE A 222 9.60 16.12 -12.82
C ILE A 222 10.30 16.84 -11.66
N LEU A 223 9.53 17.46 -10.76
CA LEU A 223 10.09 18.11 -9.57
C LEU A 223 10.87 17.12 -8.70
N ASN A 224 10.33 15.90 -8.51
CA ASN A 224 11.00 14.84 -7.76
C ASN A 224 12.32 14.41 -8.41
N ILE A 225 12.38 14.30 -9.75
CA ILE A 225 13.63 14.04 -10.48
C ILE A 225 14.65 15.14 -10.20
N ILE A 226 14.26 16.41 -10.28
CA ILE A 226 15.16 17.55 -10.01
C ILE A 226 15.71 17.48 -8.58
N LEU A 227 14.85 17.19 -7.60
CA LEU A 227 15.27 17.06 -6.19
C LEU A 227 16.24 15.89 -5.97
N ILE A 228 15.98 14.74 -6.58
CA ILE A 228 16.88 13.58 -6.55
C ILE A 228 18.22 13.92 -7.22
N LEU A 229 18.19 14.62 -8.35
CA LEU A 229 19.41 15.02 -9.06
C LEU A 229 20.27 16.00 -8.25
N ALA A 230 19.65 16.95 -7.56
CA ALA A 230 20.36 18.00 -6.83
C ALA A 230 20.84 17.57 -5.43
N ILE A 231 20.07 16.77 -4.70
CA ILE A 231 20.29 16.59 -3.25
C ILE A 231 20.63 15.14 -2.88
N LEU A 232 20.18 14.14 -3.64
CA LEU A 232 20.44 12.74 -3.28
C LEU A 232 21.94 12.43 -3.41
N ARG A 233 22.55 12.08 -2.28
CA ARG A 233 23.92 11.58 -2.19
C ARG A 233 23.93 10.13 -1.72
N GLU A 234 24.89 9.35 -2.16
CA GLU A 234 25.00 7.94 -1.77
C GLU A 234 25.58 7.83 -0.35
N HIS A 235 24.88 7.16 0.56
CA HIS A 235 25.35 6.89 1.91
C HIS A 235 25.15 5.41 2.24
N ARG A 236 26.10 4.81 2.95
CA ARG A 236 26.03 3.44 3.48
C ARG A 236 26.55 3.40 4.91
N VAL A 237 25.76 2.79 5.78
CA VAL A 237 25.98 2.73 7.22
C VAL A 237 25.80 1.28 7.66
N ASP A 238 26.69 0.79 8.54
CA ASP A 238 26.58 -0.54 9.12
C ASP A 238 25.50 -0.60 10.23
N ASP A 239 25.31 -1.78 10.82
CA ASP A 239 24.31 -1.95 11.89
C ASP A 239 24.61 -1.13 13.15
N SER A 240 25.87 -0.75 13.39
CA SER A 240 26.33 0.04 14.53
C SER A 240 26.33 1.55 14.26
N GLY A 241 26.03 1.99 13.03
CA GLY A 241 26.05 3.42 12.67
C GLY A 241 27.37 3.91 12.06
N ARG A 242 28.34 3.03 11.80
CA ARG A 242 29.63 3.38 11.20
C ARG A 242 29.49 3.49 9.68
N GLN A 243 30.20 4.46 9.11
CA GLN A 243 30.21 4.66 7.67
C GLN A 243 31.01 3.53 6.99
N CYS A 244 30.39 2.89 5.99
CA CYS A 244 31.10 1.93 5.15
C CYS A 244 31.59 2.63 3.89
N LYS A 245 32.85 2.38 3.47
CA LYS A 245 33.31 2.76 2.14
C LYS A 245 32.45 2.08 1.08
N ASN A 246 32.18 2.81 -0.01
CA ASN A 246 31.43 2.27 -1.13
C ASN A 246 32.23 1.11 -1.74
N ILE A 247 31.56 -0.03 -1.95
CA ILE A 247 32.19 -1.25 -2.49
C ILE A 247 32.81 -1.04 -3.88
N ASN A 248 32.57 0.06 -4.60
CA ASN A 248 33.31 0.35 -5.83
C ASN A 248 33.33 1.85 -6.13
N PHE A 249 34.39 2.53 -5.68
CA PHE A 249 35.01 3.67 -6.35
C PHE A 249 36.49 3.64 -5.94
N GLU A 250 37.27 2.96 -6.79
CA GLU A 250 38.73 2.90 -6.89
C GLU A 250 39.62 2.42 -5.73
N GLU A 251 40.58 1.62 -6.20
CA GLU A 251 41.84 1.16 -5.63
C GLU A 251 41.83 0.08 -4.53
N ALA A 252 42.38 -1.06 -4.96
CA ALA A 252 43.07 -2.03 -4.15
C ALA A 252 43.97 -1.33 -3.13
N SER A 253 43.45 -1.11 -1.92
CA SER A 253 44.26 -1.00 -0.73
C SER A 253 44.21 -2.36 -0.05
N THR A 254 45.31 -3.08 -0.24
CA THR A 254 45.74 -4.24 0.54
C THR A 254 45.57 -3.93 2.03
N ASP A 255 45.06 -4.91 2.79
CA ASP A 255 44.79 -4.90 4.23
C ASP A 255 43.44 -4.33 4.70
N GLU A 256 42.34 -4.86 4.17
CA GLU A 256 41.09 -4.92 4.95
C GLU A 256 40.83 -6.37 5.40
N ILE A 257 40.77 -6.56 6.72
CA ILE A 257 40.25 -7.77 7.34
C ILE A 257 38.81 -7.93 6.84
N GLU A 258 38.58 -8.86 5.91
CA GLU A 258 37.24 -9.32 5.55
C GLU A 258 36.57 -9.80 6.84
N VAL A 259 35.78 -8.94 7.49
CA VAL A 259 34.89 -9.37 8.57
C VAL A 259 33.94 -10.36 7.91
N PRO A 260 33.98 -11.66 8.25
CA PRO A 260 33.24 -12.69 7.52
C PRO A 260 31.77 -12.32 7.56
N GLN A 261 31.25 -11.84 6.44
CA GLN A 261 29.89 -11.34 6.38
C GLN A 261 29.01 -12.57 6.29
N GLY A 262 28.61 -13.06 7.47
CA GLY A 262 27.91 -14.32 7.62
C GLY A 262 26.73 -14.50 6.66
N ASN A 263 26.42 -15.74 6.32
CA ASN A 263 25.39 -16.09 5.37
C ASN A 263 24.00 -15.62 5.85
N ILE A 264 23.21 -15.11 4.91
CA ILE A 264 21.82 -14.68 5.11
C ILE A 264 20.98 -15.91 5.40
N ASP A 265 20.09 -15.85 6.39
CA ASP A 265 19.12 -16.93 6.62
C ASP A 265 18.04 -16.91 5.52
N GLN A 266 18.23 -17.74 4.49
CA GLN A 266 17.27 -17.84 3.39
C GLN A 266 15.89 -18.33 3.86
N VAL A 267 15.83 -19.16 4.91
CA VAL A 267 14.55 -19.63 5.47
C VAL A 267 13.80 -18.46 6.10
N ALA A 268 14.49 -17.59 6.84
CA ALA A 268 13.87 -16.40 7.42
C ALA A 268 13.43 -15.40 6.33
N VAL A 269 14.23 -15.20 5.29
CA VAL A 269 13.90 -14.33 4.14
C VAL A 269 12.63 -14.81 3.44
N VAL A 270 12.56 -16.09 3.09
CA VAL A 270 11.37 -16.67 2.43
C VAL A 270 10.15 -16.60 3.35
N ALA A 271 10.31 -16.92 4.64
CA ALA A 271 9.21 -16.85 5.58
C ALA A 271 8.64 -15.42 5.70
N ILE A 272 9.49 -14.39 5.84
CA ILE A 272 9.01 -13.00 5.88
C ILE A 272 8.37 -12.58 4.56
N ASN A 273 8.88 -13.05 3.41
CA ASN A 273 8.25 -12.80 2.12
C ASN A 273 6.82 -13.36 2.06
N VAL A 274 6.61 -14.58 2.57
CA VAL A 274 5.27 -15.19 2.70
C VAL A 274 4.39 -14.40 3.68
N LEU A 275 4.91 -14.02 4.86
CA LEU A 275 4.17 -13.20 5.83
C LEU A 275 3.71 -11.87 5.22
N PHE A 276 4.60 -11.23 4.45
CA PHE A 276 4.34 -9.98 3.75
C PHE A 276 3.31 -10.15 2.63
N PHE A 277 3.44 -11.22 1.83
CA PHE A 277 2.46 -11.59 0.81
C PHE A 277 1.07 -11.73 1.44
N VAL A 278 0.94 -12.49 2.53
CA VAL A 278 -0.34 -12.70 3.21
C VAL A 278 -0.90 -11.39 3.77
N ALA A 279 -0.07 -10.54 4.38
CA ALA A 279 -0.51 -9.24 4.89
C ALA A 279 -1.11 -8.35 3.79
N LEU A 280 -0.47 -8.28 2.61
CA LEU A 280 -1.01 -7.53 1.48
C LEU A 280 -2.19 -8.21 0.80
N PHE A 281 -2.22 -9.55 0.80
CA PHE A 281 -3.35 -10.32 0.29
C PHE A 281 -4.61 -10.03 1.10
N ILE A 282 -4.49 -10.02 2.44
CA ILE A 282 -5.57 -9.64 3.37
C ILE A 282 -6.12 -8.26 3.05
N PHE A 283 -5.24 -7.27 2.87
CA PHE A 283 -5.65 -5.92 2.52
C PHE A 283 -6.39 -5.87 1.18
N ALA A 284 -5.85 -6.51 0.14
CA ALA A 284 -6.46 -6.52 -1.19
C ALA A 284 -7.82 -7.25 -1.21
N VAL A 285 -7.95 -8.35 -0.45
CA VAL A 285 -9.21 -9.06 -0.25
C VAL A 285 -10.25 -8.15 0.42
N PHE A 286 -9.86 -7.49 1.52
CA PHE A 286 -10.75 -6.62 2.27
C PHE A 286 -11.19 -5.39 1.45
N GLU A 287 -10.25 -4.73 0.77
CA GLU A 287 -10.50 -3.61 -0.13
C GLU A 287 -11.49 -3.96 -1.25
N THR A 288 -11.39 -5.16 -1.82
CA THR A 288 -12.26 -5.60 -2.92
C THR A 288 -13.68 -5.92 -2.44
N ILE A 289 -13.82 -6.55 -1.27
CA ILE A 289 -15.10 -7.11 -0.85
C ILE A 289 -15.97 -6.11 -0.07
N ILE A 290 -15.39 -5.05 0.49
CA ILE A 290 -16.12 -4.12 1.36
C ILE A 290 -17.36 -3.52 0.68
N ALA A 291 -17.23 -3.07 -0.56
CA ALA A 291 -18.32 -2.46 -1.32
C ALA A 291 -19.47 -3.45 -1.60
N PRO A 292 -19.26 -4.60 -2.28
CA PRO A 292 -20.34 -5.56 -2.52
C PRO A 292 -20.92 -6.10 -1.22
N LEU A 293 -20.10 -6.38 -0.20
CA LEU A 293 -20.58 -6.87 1.10
C LEU A 293 -21.57 -5.90 1.75
N THR A 294 -21.26 -4.60 1.77
CA THR A 294 -22.14 -3.60 2.40
C THR A 294 -23.44 -3.38 1.63
N MET A 295 -23.40 -3.45 0.29
CA MET A 295 -24.62 -3.39 -0.54
C MET A 295 -25.51 -4.61 -0.28
N ASP A 296 -24.94 -5.82 -0.25
CA ASP A 296 -25.68 -7.07 -0.09
C ASP A 296 -26.22 -7.24 1.35
N MET A 297 -25.45 -6.87 2.38
CA MET A 297 -25.81 -7.07 3.79
C MET A 297 -26.75 -6.01 4.35
N TYR A 298 -26.59 -4.75 3.95
CA TYR A 298 -27.31 -3.62 4.52
C TYR A 298 -28.33 -2.99 3.57
N ALA A 299 -28.45 -3.52 2.34
CA ALA A 299 -29.28 -2.95 1.28
C ALA A 299 -28.95 -1.46 1.01
N TRP A 300 -27.67 -1.09 1.14
CA TRP A 300 -27.22 0.26 0.80
C TRP A 300 -27.28 0.46 -0.71
N THR A 301 -27.72 1.64 -1.14
CA THR A 301 -27.64 2.03 -2.55
C THR A 301 -26.17 2.15 -2.97
N GLN A 302 -25.89 2.05 -4.28
CA GLN A 302 -24.53 2.20 -4.79
C GLN A 302 -23.88 3.52 -4.35
N GLU A 303 -24.65 4.61 -4.31
CA GLU A 303 -24.17 5.93 -3.87
C GLU A 303 -23.84 5.94 -2.38
N GLN A 304 -24.73 5.39 -1.55
CA GLN A 304 -24.51 5.25 -0.10
C GLN A 304 -23.29 4.38 0.20
N ALA A 305 -23.16 3.24 -0.49
CA ALA A 305 -22.04 2.33 -0.31
C ALA A 305 -20.71 2.98 -0.69
N VAL A 306 -20.65 3.73 -1.80
CA VAL A 306 -19.45 4.48 -2.18
C VAL A 306 -19.09 5.54 -1.14
N LEU A 307 -20.08 6.30 -0.65
CA LEU A 307 -19.86 7.35 0.35
C LEU A 307 -19.40 6.78 1.69
N TYR A 308 -20.13 5.83 2.26
CA TYR A 308 -19.84 5.28 3.59
C TYR A 308 -18.55 4.45 3.60
N ASN A 309 -18.31 3.62 2.59
CA ASN A 309 -17.03 2.90 2.50
C ASN A 309 -15.86 3.85 2.26
N GLY A 310 -16.06 4.94 1.51
CA GLY A 310 -15.07 6.01 1.36
C GLY A 310 -14.69 6.64 2.70
N ILE A 311 -15.68 6.96 3.56
CA ILE A 311 -15.45 7.51 4.91
C ILE A 311 -14.70 6.49 5.78
N ILE A 312 -15.10 5.21 5.74
CA ILE A 312 -14.45 4.13 6.49
C ILE A 312 -12.98 3.99 6.08
N LEU A 313 -12.68 3.93 4.78
CA LEU A 313 -11.30 3.82 4.27
C LEU A 313 -10.46 5.04 4.65
N ALA A 314 -11.03 6.24 4.64
CA ALA A 314 -10.35 7.45 5.09
C ALA A 314 -10.01 7.38 6.60
N ALA A 315 -10.95 6.93 7.43
CA ALA A 315 -10.73 6.74 8.87
C ALA A 315 -9.64 5.70 9.14
N LEU A 316 -9.66 4.55 8.45
CA LEU A 316 -8.61 3.53 8.53
C LEU A 316 -7.24 4.07 8.11
N GLY A 317 -7.21 4.98 7.13
CA GLY A 317 -5.99 5.65 6.72
C GLY A 317 -5.37 6.50 7.84
N VAL A 318 -6.20 7.29 8.53
CA VAL A 318 -5.77 8.10 9.68
C VAL A 318 -5.32 7.18 10.84
N GLU A 319 -6.09 6.13 11.11
CA GLU A 319 -5.74 5.10 12.09
C GLU A 319 -4.36 4.48 11.79
N ALA A 320 -4.09 4.09 10.54
CA ALA A 320 -2.80 3.53 10.14
C ALA A 320 -1.62 4.47 10.43
N VAL A 321 -1.79 5.79 10.24
CA VAL A 321 -0.76 6.79 10.58
C VAL A 321 -0.50 6.81 12.08
N VAL A 322 -1.55 6.77 12.91
CA VAL A 322 -1.42 6.69 14.38
C VAL A 322 -0.68 5.41 14.79
N ILE A 323 -1.03 4.27 14.18
CA ILE A 323 -0.37 2.99 14.41
C ILE A 323 1.12 3.04 14.03
N PHE A 324 1.49 3.64 12.89
CA PHE A 324 2.90 3.77 12.52
C PHE A 324 3.71 4.61 13.51
N VAL A 325 3.10 5.64 14.13
CA VAL A 325 3.73 6.41 15.21
C VAL A 325 3.86 5.56 16.46
N GLY A 326 2.80 4.85 16.86
CA GLY A 326 2.80 3.97 18.04
C GLY A 326 3.85 2.84 17.95
N VAL A 327 3.99 2.22 16.77
CA VAL A 327 4.97 1.15 16.53
C VAL A 327 6.41 1.63 16.76
N LYS A 328 6.77 2.88 16.42
CA LYS A 328 8.11 3.44 16.69
C LYS A 328 8.47 3.45 18.17
N LEU A 329 7.48 3.67 19.03
CA LEU A 329 7.65 3.72 20.47
C LEU A 329 7.64 2.31 21.06
N LEU A 330 6.74 1.46 20.56
CA LEU A 330 6.53 0.12 21.08
C LEU A 330 7.65 -0.85 20.68
N SER A 331 8.23 -0.69 19.48
CA SER A 331 9.29 -1.57 18.97
C SER A 331 10.54 -1.57 19.84
N LYS A 332 10.82 -0.45 20.52
CA LYS A 332 11.94 -0.33 21.46
C LYS A 332 11.70 -1.09 22.78
N LYS A 333 10.45 -1.37 23.15
CA LYS A 333 10.10 -2.02 24.43
C LYS A 333 9.79 -3.51 24.29
N ILE A 334 9.00 -3.89 23.28
CA ILE A 334 8.44 -5.24 23.16
C ILE A 334 9.20 -6.09 22.12
N GLY A 335 9.99 -5.44 21.27
CA GLY A 335 10.67 -6.07 20.15
C GLY A 335 9.75 -6.31 18.94
N GLU A 336 10.34 -6.33 17.75
CA GLU A 336 9.59 -6.33 16.47
C GLU A 336 8.88 -7.65 16.18
N ARG A 337 9.46 -8.78 16.60
CA ARG A 337 8.88 -10.12 16.40
C ARG A 337 7.53 -10.26 17.13
N ALA A 338 7.48 -9.79 18.38
CA ALA A 338 6.27 -9.83 19.20
C ALA A 338 5.20 -8.87 18.68
N ILE A 339 5.60 -7.69 18.18
CA ILE A 339 4.66 -6.74 17.56
C ILE A 339 4.05 -7.32 16.28
N LEU A 340 4.84 -8.01 15.44
CA LEU A 340 4.33 -8.70 14.25
C LEU A 340 3.32 -9.79 14.63
N LEU A 341 3.63 -10.61 15.63
CA LEU A 341 2.71 -11.63 16.14
C LEU A 341 1.41 -11.03 16.68
N GLY A 342 1.51 -9.96 17.47
CA GLY A 342 0.36 -9.22 17.99
C GLY A 342 -0.51 -8.66 16.87
N GLY A 343 0.09 -8.09 15.83
CA GLY A 343 -0.62 -7.62 14.64
C GLY A 343 -1.41 -8.74 13.95
N LEU A 344 -0.80 -9.92 13.74
CA LEU A 344 -1.47 -11.06 13.10
C LEU A 344 -2.64 -11.60 13.95
N ILE A 345 -2.47 -11.65 15.27
CA ILE A 345 -3.55 -12.04 16.20
C ILE A 345 -4.72 -11.05 16.11
N VAL A 346 -4.44 -9.75 16.10
CA VAL A 346 -5.48 -8.72 15.96
C VAL A 346 -6.22 -8.85 14.62
N VAL A 347 -5.51 -9.10 13.51
CA VAL A 347 -6.15 -9.38 12.21
C VAL A 347 -7.02 -10.64 12.27
N TRP A 348 -6.55 -11.70 12.91
CA TRP A 348 -7.32 -12.93 13.06
C TRP A 348 -8.61 -12.71 13.84
N VAL A 349 -8.54 -12.00 14.97
CA VAL A 349 -9.72 -11.63 15.77
C VAL A 349 -10.67 -10.77 14.95
N GLY A 350 -10.16 -9.83 14.16
CA GLY A 350 -10.96 -9.01 13.25
C GLY A 350 -11.77 -9.85 12.25
N PHE A 351 -11.14 -10.79 11.55
CA PHE A 351 -11.86 -11.71 10.64
C PHE A 351 -12.78 -12.70 11.36
N PHE A 352 -12.40 -13.16 12.55
CA PHE A 352 -13.25 -14.05 13.35
C PHE A 352 -14.54 -13.35 13.79
N ILE A 353 -14.43 -12.09 14.21
CA ILE A 353 -15.59 -11.24 14.50
C ILE A 353 -16.36 -10.97 13.21
N LEU A 354 -15.75 -10.91 12.03
CA LEU A 354 -16.45 -10.62 10.77
C LEU A 354 -17.31 -11.80 10.27
N LEU A 355 -17.15 -13.01 10.83
CA LEU A 355 -17.97 -14.15 10.46
C LEU A 355 -19.46 -13.91 10.75
N PRO A 356 -20.38 -14.30 9.85
CA PRO A 356 -21.80 -14.10 10.06
C PRO A 356 -22.34 -15.03 11.18
N TRP A 357 -22.41 -14.50 12.41
CA TRP A 357 -22.89 -15.19 13.62
C TRP A 357 -24.38 -14.95 13.93
N GLY A 358 -25.02 -14.03 13.21
CA GLY A 358 -26.40 -13.60 13.45
C GLY A 358 -27.44 -14.66 13.13
N ASN A 359 -28.71 -14.34 13.43
CA ASN A 359 -29.86 -15.19 13.16
C ASN A 359 -30.83 -14.59 12.12
N GLN A 360 -30.58 -13.36 11.67
CA GLN A 360 -31.41 -12.66 10.69
C GLN A 360 -30.77 -12.76 9.31
N PHE A 361 -31.57 -12.98 8.27
CA PHE A 361 -31.11 -13.04 6.88
C PHE A 361 -31.14 -11.65 6.22
N PRO A 362 -30.26 -11.38 5.24
CA PRO A 362 -30.23 -10.10 4.54
C PRO A 362 -31.53 -9.86 3.79
N LYS A 363 -31.89 -8.59 3.62
CA LYS A 363 -33.04 -8.22 2.79
C LYS A 363 -32.78 -8.66 1.35
N ILE A 364 -33.71 -9.44 0.82
CA ILE A 364 -33.66 -9.97 -0.55
C ILE A 364 -34.35 -8.96 -1.46
N GLN A 365 -33.83 -8.75 -2.67
CA GLN A 365 -34.39 -7.82 -3.67
C GLN A 365 -35.90 -7.96 -3.96
N TRP A 366 -36.54 -9.08 -3.59
CA TRP A 366 -37.99 -9.30 -3.74
C TRP A 366 -38.89 -8.48 -2.81
N GLU A 367 -38.42 -8.02 -1.64
CA GLU A 367 -39.26 -7.23 -0.71
C GLU A 367 -39.70 -5.90 -1.35
N ASP A 368 -38.84 -5.27 -2.15
CA ASP A 368 -39.15 -4.03 -2.87
C ASP A 368 -40.11 -4.28 -4.06
N LEU A 369 -39.96 -5.41 -4.76
CA LEU A 369 -40.86 -5.82 -5.86
C LEU A 369 -42.27 -6.23 -5.39
N HIS A 370 -42.39 -6.82 -4.19
CA HIS A 370 -43.68 -7.21 -3.63
C HIS A 370 -44.47 -6.05 -3.02
N ASN A 371 -43.81 -4.98 -2.59
CA ASN A 371 -44.48 -3.79 -2.08
C ASN A 371 -45.19 -2.99 -3.19
N ASN A 372 -44.74 -3.12 -4.44
CA ASN A 372 -45.35 -2.50 -5.62
C ASN A 372 -46.40 -3.38 -6.33
N SER A 373 -46.66 -4.61 -5.85
CA SER A 373 -47.50 -5.59 -6.56
C SER A 373 -48.72 -6.10 -5.78
N ILE A 374 -49.32 -5.27 -4.92
CA ILE A 374 -50.69 -5.50 -4.43
C ILE A 374 -51.59 -4.29 -4.70
N PRO A 375 -52.16 -4.14 -5.91
CA PRO A 375 -53.35 -3.33 -6.06
C PRO A 375 -54.53 -4.16 -5.58
N ASN A 376 -55.04 -3.88 -4.37
CA ASN A 376 -56.40 -4.27 -3.99
C ASN A 376 -57.38 -3.35 -4.71
N THR A 377 -57.51 -3.48 -6.04
CA THR A 377 -58.51 -2.72 -6.79
C THR A 377 -59.75 -3.58 -6.98
N THR A 378 -60.80 -3.23 -6.23
CA THR A 378 -62.17 -3.64 -6.53
C THR A 378 -62.55 -3.22 -7.95
N PHE A 379 -63.32 -4.05 -8.65
CA PHE A 379 -63.71 -3.93 -10.07
C PHE A 379 -64.31 -2.56 -10.48
N GLY A 380 -64.67 -1.70 -9.52
CA GLY A 380 -65.17 -0.34 -9.74
C GLY A 380 -64.10 0.75 -9.93
N GLU A 381 -62.84 0.55 -9.56
CA GLU A 381 -61.77 1.58 -9.68
C GLU A 381 -61.02 1.56 -11.02
N ILE A 382 -61.24 0.51 -11.83
CA ILE A 382 -60.60 0.33 -13.14
C ILE A 382 -61.01 1.43 -14.14
N ILE A 383 -62.20 2.03 -13.98
CA ILE A 383 -62.70 3.06 -14.92
C ILE A 383 -62.21 4.48 -14.55
N ILE A 384 -61.84 4.75 -13.29
CA ILE A 384 -61.36 6.08 -12.88
C ILE A 384 -59.84 6.21 -13.06
N GLY A 385 -59.09 5.09 -13.00
CA GLY A 385 -57.64 5.07 -13.25
C GLY A 385 -57.23 5.27 -14.71
N LEU A 386 -58.14 5.08 -15.67
CA LEU A 386 -57.85 5.20 -17.11
C LEU A 386 -57.68 6.66 -17.59
N TRP A 387 -57.97 7.66 -16.74
CA TRP A 387 -57.92 9.08 -17.10
C TRP A 387 -56.94 9.92 -16.26
N LYS A 388 -56.15 9.30 -15.38
CA LYS A 388 -55.07 9.96 -14.64
C LYS A 388 -53.84 9.06 -14.49
N SER A 389 -52.94 9.16 -15.45
CA SER A 389 -51.50 8.96 -15.20
C SER A 389 -50.67 9.70 -16.25
N PRO A 390 -50.01 10.83 -15.92
CA PRO A 390 -48.61 10.97 -16.27
C PRO A 390 -47.80 10.09 -15.31
N MET A 391 -46.84 9.36 -15.87
CA MET A 391 -45.92 8.43 -15.22
C MET A 391 -45.45 8.90 -13.84
N GLU A 392 -45.72 8.09 -12.81
CA GLU A 392 -44.93 8.10 -11.58
C GLU A 392 -43.60 7.38 -11.86
N ASP A 393 -42.53 8.06 -11.47
CA ASP A 393 -41.13 7.81 -11.80
C ASP A 393 -40.55 6.76 -10.83
N ASP A 394 -40.76 5.46 -11.10
CA ASP A 394 -40.09 4.36 -10.37
C ASP A 394 -38.60 4.30 -10.81
N ASN A 395 -37.81 5.22 -10.26
CA ASN A 395 -36.38 5.39 -10.55
C ASN A 395 -35.46 4.72 -9.51
N GLU A 396 -36.02 3.97 -8.54
CA GLU A 396 -35.24 3.33 -7.48
C GLU A 396 -34.65 1.98 -7.95
N ARG A 397 -33.33 1.94 -8.11
CA ARG A 397 -32.60 0.71 -8.45
C ARG A 397 -32.75 -0.32 -7.32
N PRO A 398 -32.93 -1.62 -7.63
CA PRO A 398 -33.13 -2.65 -6.62
C PRO A 398 -31.95 -2.68 -5.64
N THR A 399 -32.25 -2.71 -4.34
CA THR A 399 -31.25 -2.75 -3.25
C THR A 399 -31.23 -4.12 -2.56
N GLY A 400 -30.10 -4.46 -1.95
CA GLY A 400 -29.94 -5.73 -1.22
C GLY A 400 -29.48 -6.91 -2.08
N CYS A 401 -29.52 -8.09 -1.47
CA CYS A 401 -28.84 -9.30 -1.96
C CYS A 401 -29.52 -9.85 -3.23
N SER A 402 -28.73 -10.09 -4.29
CA SER A 402 -29.23 -10.59 -5.57
C SER A 402 -29.62 -12.07 -5.51
N ILE A 403 -30.69 -12.44 -6.22
CA ILE A 403 -31.19 -13.83 -6.30
C ILE A 403 -30.19 -14.76 -7.01
N GLU A 404 -29.31 -14.20 -7.84
CA GLU A 404 -28.23 -14.98 -8.47
C GLU A 404 -27.24 -15.56 -7.45
N GLN A 405 -27.19 -14.99 -6.24
CA GLN A 405 -26.33 -15.42 -5.15
C GLN A 405 -27.10 -16.33 -4.18
N ALA A 406 -27.01 -17.64 -4.39
CA ALA A 406 -27.72 -18.63 -3.57
C ALA A 406 -27.42 -18.55 -2.06
N TRP A 407 -26.27 -17.98 -1.68
CA TRP A 407 -25.87 -17.82 -0.29
C TRP A 407 -26.65 -16.76 0.49
N CYS A 408 -27.35 -15.85 -0.19
CA CYS A 408 -28.22 -14.85 0.44
C CYS A 408 -29.33 -15.50 1.28
N LEU A 409 -29.77 -16.72 0.90
CA LEU A 409 -30.90 -17.41 1.54
C LEU A 409 -30.53 -18.12 2.85
N TYR A 410 -29.24 -18.40 3.07
CA TYR A 410 -28.79 -19.21 4.20
C TYR A 410 -27.68 -18.56 5.03
N THR A 411 -27.11 -17.44 4.58
CA THR A 411 -26.07 -16.71 5.31
C THR A 411 -26.70 -15.57 6.10
N PRO A 412 -26.53 -15.51 7.42
CA PRO A 412 -27.10 -14.43 8.21
C PRO A 412 -26.36 -13.10 7.99
N VAL A 413 -27.05 -12.00 8.25
CA VAL A 413 -26.52 -10.64 8.21
C VAL A 413 -25.42 -10.48 9.25
N ILE A 414 -24.34 -9.82 8.83
CA ILE A 414 -23.31 -9.33 9.74
C ILE A 414 -23.84 -8.03 10.34
N HIS A 415 -23.96 -7.93 11.65
CA HIS A 415 -24.45 -6.70 12.28
C HIS A 415 -23.50 -5.53 12.01
N LEU A 416 -24.03 -4.31 11.86
CA LEU A 416 -23.20 -3.14 11.55
C LEU A 416 -22.10 -2.90 12.59
N ALA A 417 -22.41 -3.04 13.88
CA ALA A 417 -21.42 -2.91 14.96
C ALA A 417 -20.29 -3.95 14.87
N GLN A 418 -20.64 -5.17 14.47
CA GLN A 418 -19.70 -6.28 14.28
C GLN A 418 -18.77 -5.99 13.09
N PHE A 419 -19.34 -5.56 11.96
CA PHE A 419 -18.56 -5.13 10.80
C PHE A 419 -17.60 -3.99 11.15
N LEU A 420 -18.08 -2.89 11.76
CA LEU A 420 -17.24 -1.75 12.13
C LEU A 420 -16.12 -2.13 13.09
N THR A 421 -16.42 -2.97 14.09
CA THR A 421 -15.40 -3.48 15.03
C THR A 421 -14.33 -4.31 14.30
N SER A 422 -14.75 -5.21 13.42
CA SER A 422 -13.83 -6.00 12.58
C SER A 422 -12.96 -5.12 11.68
N VAL A 423 -13.56 -4.12 11.05
CA VAL A 423 -12.86 -3.19 10.15
C VAL A 423 -11.74 -2.46 10.92
N VAL A 424 -12.05 -1.92 12.10
CA VAL A 424 -11.06 -1.25 12.96
C VAL A 424 -9.95 -2.22 13.37
N LEU A 425 -10.28 -3.43 13.83
CA LEU A 425 -9.26 -4.41 14.24
C LEU A 425 -8.35 -4.81 13.07
N ILE A 426 -8.91 -5.11 11.89
CA ILE A 426 -8.11 -5.38 10.68
C ILE A 426 -7.28 -4.15 10.32
N GLY A 427 -7.85 -2.96 10.46
CA GLY A 427 -7.21 -1.65 10.31
C GLY A 427 -6.02 -1.40 11.23
N VAL A 428 -6.06 -1.88 12.48
CA VAL A 428 -4.92 -1.87 13.41
C VAL A 428 -3.87 -2.89 12.99
N GLY A 429 -4.30 -4.14 12.76
CA GLY A 429 -3.38 -5.26 12.60
C GLY A 429 -2.61 -5.26 11.28
N TYR A 430 -3.25 -4.89 10.16
CA TYR A 430 -2.62 -4.90 8.84
C TYR A 430 -1.41 -3.95 8.72
N PRO A 431 -1.51 -2.65 9.08
CA PRO A 431 -0.37 -1.73 9.00
C PRO A 431 0.80 -2.19 9.86
N VAL A 432 0.53 -2.75 11.05
CA VAL A 432 1.55 -3.34 11.91
C VAL A 432 2.26 -4.48 11.19
N CYS A 433 1.52 -5.46 10.65
CA CYS A 433 2.10 -6.61 9.97
C CYS A 433 2.94 -6.20 8.76
N ASN A 434 2.42 -5.26 7.97
CA ASN A 434 3.07 -4.73 6.77
C ASN A 434 4.41 -4.05 7.13
N LEU A 435 4.40 -3.12 8.10
CA LEU A 435 5.59 -2.40 8.54
C LEU A 435 6.64 -3.31 9.21
N MET A 436 6.21 -4.20 10.09
CA MET A 436 7.13 -5.13 10.77
C MET A 436 7.76 -6.11 9.79
N SER A 437 7.04 -6.54 8.75
CA SER A 437 7.61 -7.36 7.68
C SER A 437 8.76 -6.63 6.99
N TYR A 438 8.60 -5.37 6.59
CA TYR A 438 9.71 -4.59 5.99
C TYR A 438 10.91 -4.46 6.93
N THR A 439 10.65 -4.16 8.20
CA THR A 439 11.69 -3.91 9.18
C THR A 439 12.48 -5.18 9.46
N LEU A 440 11.80 -6.28 9.81
CA LEU A 440 12.44 -7.57 10.06
C LEU A 440 13.18 -8.06 8.82
N TYR A 441 12.60 -7.91 7.62
CA TYR A 441 13.26 -8.29 6.37
C TYR A 441 14.58 -7.54 6.18
N SER A 442 14.57 -6.22 6.36
CA SER A 442 15.79 -5.41 6.25
C SER A 442 16.85 -5.76 7.31
N LYS A 443 16.44 -6.17 8.52
CA LYS A 443 17.36 -6.56 9.60
C LYS A 443 17.96 -7.94 9.41
N VAL A 444 17.18 -8.90 8.90
CA VAL A 444 17.66 -10.26 8.58
C VAL A 444 18.70 -10.23 7.46
N LEU A 445 18.55 -9.31 6.49
CA LEU A 445 19.51 -9.13 5.40
C LEU A 445 20.82 -8.46 5.87
N GLY A 446 20.77 -7.60 6.89
CA GLY A 446 21.92 -6.87 7.41
C GLY A 446 22.54 -5.91 6.39
N PRO A 447 23.82 -5.49 6.54
CA PRO A 447 24.44 -4.48 5.68
C PRO A 447 24.73 -4.93 4.24
N LYS A 448 24.37 -6.17 3.86
CA LYS A 448 24.55 -6.70 2.50
C LYS A 448 23.66 -5.94 1.50
N PRO A 449 24.02 -5.91 0.21
CA PRO A 449 23.22 -5.23 -0.82
C PRO A 449 21.79 -5.80 -0.90
N GLN A 450 20.81 -5.03 -0.42
CA GLN A 450 19.43 -5.48 -0.21
C GLN A 450 18.49 -5.24 -1.41
N GLY A 451 18.96 -4.65 -2.51
CA GLY A 451 18.12 -4.20 -3.62
C GLY A 451 17.29 -5.31 -4.25
N VAL A 452 17.92 -6.43 -4.64
CA VAL A 452 17.22 -7.61 -5.20
C VAL A 452 16.20 -8.17 -4.22
N TYR A 453 16.58 -8.32 -2.95
CA TYR A 453 15.70 -8.86 -1.92
C TYR A 453 14.48 -7.96 -1.68
N MET A 454 14.66 -6.64 -1.60
CA MET A 454 13.58 -5.66 -1.50
C MET A 454 12.71 -5.61 -2.76
N GLY A 455 13.33 -5.88 -3.91
CA GLY A 455 12.65 -6.06 -5.19
C GLY A 455 11.70 -7.25 -5.17
N TRP A 456 12.18 -8.43 -4.73
CA TRP A 456 11.35 -9.62 -4.54
C TRP A 456 10.25 -9.45 -3.50
N LEU A 457 10.55 -8.78 -2.38
CA LEU A 457 9.54 -8.45 -1.39
C LEU A 457 8.44 -7.59 -2.01
N THR A 458 8.81 -6.52 -2.73
CA THR A 458 7.83 -5.65 -3.39
C THR A 458 7.03 -6.40 -4.48
N ALA A 459 7.70 -7.26 -5.25
CA ALA A 459 7.05 -8.09 -6.27
C ALA A 459 6.02 -9.05 -5.68
N SER A 460 6.35 -9.72 -4.57
CA SER A 460 5.40 -10.59 -3.85
C SER A 460 4.15 -9.82 -3.41
N GLY A 461 4.32 -8.58 -2.94
CA GLY A 461 3.20 -7.70 -2.58
C GLY A 461 2.32 -7.30 -3.75
N SER A 462 2.92 -7.01 -4.91
CA SER A 462 2.17 -6.78 -6.14
C SER A 462 1.41 -8.03 -6.59
N GLY A 463 2.01 -9.21 -6.45
CA GLY A 463 1.35 -10.50 -6.70
C GLY A 463 0.14 -10.71 -5.78
N ALA A 464 0.27 -10.39 -4.49
CA ALA A 464 -0.83 -10.46 -3.53
C ALA A 464 -2.01 -9.55 -3.90
N ARG A 465 -1.74 -8.33 -4.42
CA ARG A 465 -2.77 -7.40 -4.90
C ARG A 465 -3.50 -7.87 -6.16
N ILE A 466 -2.88 -8.74 -6.96
CA ILE A 466 -3.53 -9.34 -8.14
C ILE A 466 -4.38 -10.54 -7.70
N LEU A 467 -3.80 -11.42 -6.87
CA LEU A 467 -4.43 -12.68 -6.48
C LEU A 467 -5.56 -12.50 -5.46
N GLY A 468 -5.48 -11.50 -4.57
CA GLY A 468 -6.49 -11.22 -3.55
C GLY A 468 -7.90 -10.98 -4.12
N PRO A 469 -8.08 -9.99 -5.02
CA PRO A 469 -9.36 -9.71 -5.66
C PRO A 469 -9.90 -10.92 -6.44
N MET A 470 -9.03 -11.65 -7.15
CA MET A 470 -9.42 -12.85 -7.90
C MET A 470 -9.93 -13.95 -6.98
N PHE A 471 -9.22 -14.21 -5.88
CA PHE A 471 -9.61 -15.21 -4.89
C PHE A 471 -10.94 -14.84 -4.25
N ILE A 472 -11.08 -13.62 -3.70
CA ILE A 472 -12.27 -13.26 -2.93
C ILE A 472 -13.50 -13.14 -3.82
N SER A 473 -13.37 -12.62 -5.05
CA SER A 473 -14.52 -12.45 -5.94
C SER A 473 -15.14 -13.81 -6.29
N GLN A 474 -14.32 -14.84 -6.52
CA GLN A 474 -14.79 -16.19 -6.82
C GLN A 474 -15.42 -16.86 -5.61
N VAL A 475 -14.75 -16.82 -4.45
CA VAL A 475 -15.25 -17.45 -3.22
C VAL A 475 -16.53 -16.77 -2.75
N TYR A 476 -16.58 -15.43 -2.79
CA TYR A 476 -17.75 -14.67 -2.37
C TYR A 476 -18.95 -14.92 -3.29
N ALA A 477 -18.77 -14.86 -4.61
CA ALA A 477 -19.87 -15.08 -5.55
C ALA A 477 -20.48 -16.48 -5.42
N HIS A 478 -19.65 -17.52 -5.25
CA HIS A 478 -20.13 -18.90 -5.25
C HIS A 478 -20.53 -19.42 -3.86
N TRP A 479 -19.72 -19.15 -2.83
CA TRP A 479 -19.86 -19.77 -1.51
C TRP A 479 -20.25 -18.78 -0.40
N GLY A 480 -20.27 -17.48 -0.73
CA GLY A 480 -20.73 -16.43 0.16
C GLY A 480 -19.74 -16.00 1.26
N PRO A 481 -20.15 -15.01 2.08
CA PRO A 481 -19.30 -14.38 3.09
C PRO A 481 -18.78 -15.33 4.16
N ARG A 482 -19.57 -16.35 4.55
CA ARG A 482 -19.18 -17.30 5.61
C ARG A 482 -17.94 -18.09 5.23
N TRP A 483 -17.90 -18.63 4.01
CA TRP A 483 -16.74 -19.35 3.49
C TRP A 483 -15.58 -18.41 3.19
N ALA A 484 -15.87 -17.24 2.61
CA ALA A 484 -14.87 -16.21 2.35
C ALA A 484 -14.07 -15.84 3.60
N PHE A 485 -14.74 -15.44 4.68
CA PHE A 485 -14.06 -15.04 5.92
C PHE A 485 -13.48 -16.22 6.69
N SER A 486 -14.09 -17.42 6.62
CA SER A 486 -13.52 -18.61 7.24
C SER A 486 -12.19 -19.03 6.60
N LEU A 487 -12.08 -18.96 5.26
CA LEU A 487 -10.82 -19.22 4.57
C LEU A 487 -9.76 -18.17 4.93
N MET A 488 -10.15 -16.90 5.06
CA MET A 488 -9.24 -15.84 5.51
C MET A 488 -8.73 -16.09 6.95
N CYS A 489 -9.61 -16.47 7.88
CA CYS A 489 -9.21 -16.90 9.22
C CYS A 489 -8.19 -18.05 9.16
N GLY A 490 -8.44 -19.07 8.34
CA GLY A 490 -7.53 -20.20 8.15
C GLY A 490 -6.15 -19.79 7.62
N ILE A 491 -6.11 -18.89 6.62
CA ILE A 491 -4.85 -18.33 6.09
C ILE A 491 -4.07 -17.60 7.19
N VAL A 492 -4.74 -16.80 8.01
CA VAL A 492 -4.09 -16.07 9.12
C VAL A 492 -3.56 -17.02 10.19
N VAL A 493 -4.30 -18.08 10.56
CA VAL A 493 -3.81 -19.10 11.53
C VAL A 493 -2.57 -19.81 11.00
N LEU A 494 -2.58 -20.20 9.71
CA LEU A 494 -1.42 -20.81 9.08
C LEU A 494 -0.20 -19.87 9.09
N THR A 495 -0.45 -18.58 8.87
CA THR A 495 0.57 -17.51 8.91
C THR A 495 1.14 -17.30 10.32
N ILE A 496 0.29 -17.31 11.35
CA ILE A 496 0.70 -17.27 12.76
C ILE A 496 1.54 -18.50 13.10
N THR A 497 1.13 -19.68 12.64
CA THR A 497 1.85 -20.94 12.85
C THR A 497 3.23 -20.90 12.20
N LEU A 498 3.30 -20.44 10.94
CA LEU A 498 4.56 -20.23 10.22
C LEU A 498 5.48 -19.28 11.00
N LEU A 499 4.96 -18.13 11.46
CA LEU A 499 5.71 -17.18 12.27
C LEU A 499 6.24 -17.83 13.55
N GLY A 500 5.43 -18.66 14.22
CA GLY A 500 5.84 -19.42 15.41
C GLY A 500 7.02 -20.36 15.14
N VAL A 501 6.97 -21.11 14.03
CA VAL A 501 8.04 -22.02 13.62
C VAL A 501 9.35 -21.29 13.33
N VAL A 502 9.28 -20.12 12.67
CA VAL A 502 10.48 -19.34 12.30
C VAL A 502 10.86 -18.28 13.35
N TYR A 503 10.13 -18.16 14.45
CA TYR A 503 10.25 -17.05 15.42
C TYR A 503 11.69 -16.82 15.91
N ARG A 504 12.40 -17.92 16.19
CA ARG A 504 13.80 -17.90 16.65
C ARG A 504 14.81 -17.56 15.55
N ARG A 505 14.43 -17.67 14.26
CA ARG A 505 15.29 -17.34 13.11
C ARG A 505 15.18 -15.87 12.69
N LEU A 506 14.14 -15.16 13.10
CA LEU A 506 13.89 -13.75 12.76
C LEU A 506 14.73 -12.76 13.59
N ILE A 507 16.04 -12.98 13.61
CA ILE A 507 17.01 -12.16 14.35
C ILE A 507 17.84 -11.34 13.35
N ALA A 508 18.25 -10.14 13.75
CA ALA A 508 19.12 -9.30 12.94
C ALA A 508 20.44 -10.00 12.61
N LEU A 509 20.99 -9.78 11.41
CA LEU A 509 22.21 -10.46 10.97
C LEU A 509 23.41 -10.17 11.89
N SER A 510 23.53 -8.96 12.42
CA SER A 510 24.56 -8.58 13.40
C SER A 510 24.42 -9.35 14.71
N VAL A 511 23.21 -9.44 15.26
CA VAL A 511 22.93 -10.17 16.51
C VAL A 511 23.18 -11.67 16.34
N ARG A 512 22.80 -12.26 15.20
CA ARG A 512 23.01 -13.68 14.92
C ARG A 512 24.47 -14.11 15.01
N TYR A 513 25.38 -13.25 14.57
CA TYR A 513 26.83 -13.52 14.58
C TYR A 513 27.52 -12.88 15.81
N GLY A 514 26.75 -12.48 16.84
CA GLY A 514 27.29 -11.94 18.09
C GLY A 514 27.98 -10.58 17.98
N ARG A 515 27.71 -9.81 16.91
CA ARG A 515 28.34 -8.50 16.69
C ARG A 515 27.69 -7.37 17.48
N ILE A 516 26.41 -7.53 17.82
CA ILE A 516 25.61 -6.58 18.59
C ILE A 516 24.71 -7.40 19.54
N GLN A 517 24.51 -6.92 20.76
CA GLN A 517 23.60 -7.54 21.72
C GLN A 517 22.17 -7.01 21.51
N GLU A 518 21.18 -7.89 21.65
CA GLU A 518 19.77 -7.67 21.25
C GLU A 518 19.05 -6.56 22.05
#